data_AF-A0A7X8UJB2-F1
#
_entry.id   AF-A0A7X8UJB2-F1
#
_cell.length_a   1.000
_cell.length_b   1.000
_cell.length_c   1.000
_cell.angle_alpha   90.00
_cell.angle_beta   90.00
_cell.angle_gamma   90.00
#
_symmetry.space_group_name_H-M   'P 1'
#
loop_
_entity.id
_entity.type
_entity.pdbx_description
1 polymer ?
#
loop_
_entity_poly.entity_id
_entity_poly.type
_entity_poly.pdbx_seq_one_letter_code
_entity_poly.pdbx_strand_id
1 'polypeptide(L)'
;MADNRLEELREEITAVARSNDFTRAALIPMLRYIKEKRQGIDGEAVQLVAGILGISPAQVHAVSTFYSFIHPETQGKYVFRLCRTYSCELAGKEEIARALENELGVTFGKTSADGLFTLEWANCMGMCDQGPAMLVNDDVYTRLNPEKVRDIVERYRSREEDTAAAEKPALREVTVDADLTTSANELTFSTIPANEGLTKALAMSRVDIIDTMRDSKLKGRGGAGFPTGIKWNFAAAEKRTPKYIICNADEGEPGTFKDRLILAQYGDLVIEGMTIAARAIGAPIGLIYLRAEYSYLRPRLEEIIKKRTEAGLLGKNIGGIEGFDLTILVVMGAGAYVCGEETALIESLEGSRGEPRNRPPFPVVSGFLSRPSVVNNVETLAWVPCILAKGVHWFKSVGTDNSAGRKLFSVSGDCERPGIYEFPFGITVAELLREVGGEDAKAVQIGGASGCCVPRKDFERRLAFEDIPTGGSVMVIGPGRDMLDLAHNVMDFFVDESCGNCAPCRLGNRKLLDAVGVLRKGKFSDDYLAELRKVAETMQGTAKCGLGQASSVAFMSILEHFRDEIQPH
;
A
#
# COMPACT_ATOMS: atom_id res chain seq x y z
N MET A 1 -12.43 -36.66 -18.76
CA MET A 1 -11.23 -35.82 -18.50
C MET A 1 -11.59 -34.41 -18.05
N ALA A 2 -12.54 -33.71 -18.67
CA ALA A 2 -12.97 -32.37 -18.21
C ALA A 2 -13.68 -32.41 -16.83
N ASP A 3 -14.54 -33.40 -16.60
CA ASP A 3 -15.30 -33.58 -15.35
C ASP A 3 -14.38 -33.79 -14.12
N ASN A 4 -13.34 -34.61 -14.28
CA ASN A 4 -12.37 -34.90 -13.22
C ASN A 4 -11.54 -33.67 -12.81
N ARG A 5 -11.19 -32.78 -13.76
CA ARG A 5 -10.44 -31.54 -13.47
C ARG A 5 -11.30 -30.51 -12.73
N LEU A 6 -12.60 -30.49 -13.01
CA LEU A 6 -13.54 -29.60 -12.31
C LEU A 6 -13.78 -30.08 -10.87
N GLU A 7 -13.87 -31.39 -10.68
CA GLU A 7 -14.02 -32.02 -9.36
C GLU A 7 -12.77 -31.81 -8.50
N GLU A 8 -11.57 -32.01 -9.06
CA GLU A 8 -10.30 -31.67 -8.40
C GLU A 8 -10.23 -30.19 -7.99
N LEU A 9 -10.57 -29.29 -8.92
CA LEU A 9 -10.61 -27.85 -8.64
C LEU A 9 -11.62 -27.50 -7.54
N ARG A 10 -12.78 -28.16 -7.53
CA ARG A 10 -13.80 -28.00 -6.49
C ARG A 10 -13.27 -28.42 -5.13
N GLU A 11 -12.58 -29.56 -5.03
CA GLU A 11 -11.98 -30.01 -3.78
C GLU A 11 -10.92 -29.04 -3.26
N GLU A 12 -10.01 -28.59 -4.13
CA GLU A 12 -8.94 -27.64 -3.78
C GLU A 12 -9.51 -26.30 -3.30
N ILE A 13 -10.45 -25.70 -4.04
CA ILE A 13 -11.07 -24.42 -3.67
C ILE A 13 -11.91 -24.56 -2.39
N THR A 14 -12.58 -25.70 -2.20
CA THR A 14 -13.33 -25.99 -0.96
C THR A 14 -12.40 -26.06 0.24
N ALA A 15 -11.16 -26.53 0.08
CA ALA A 15 -10.16 -26.49 1.15
C ALA A 15 -9.76 -25.05 1.51
N VAL A 16 -9.63 -24.16 0.52
CA VAL A 16 -9.39 -22.71 0.76
C VAL A 16 -10.58 -22.06 1.46
N ALA A 17 -11.81 -22.41 1.09
CA ALA A 17 -13.01 -21.94 1.78
C ALA A 17 -13.06 -22.43 3.23
N ARG A 18 -12.71 -23.70 3.47
CA ARG A 18 -12.71 -24.31 4.80
C ARG A 18 -11.72 -23.66 5.75
N SER A 19 -10.54 -23.26 5.29
CA SER A 19 -9.56 -22.54 6.13
C SER A 19 -10.01 -21.12 6.52
N ASN A 20 -11.10 -20.63 5.93
CA ASN A 20 -11.73 -19.34 6.19
C ASN A 20 -13.18 -19.49 6.69
N ASP A 21 -13.52 -20.65 7.26
CA ASP A 21 -14.83 -21.00 7.81
C ASP A 21 -16.01 -20.78 6.84
N PHE A 22 -15.77 -20.94 5.54
CA PHE A 22 -16.75 -20.68 4.47
C PHE A 22 -17.36 -19.27 4.49
N THR A 23 -16.70 -18.33 5.17
CA THR A 23 -17.13 -16.94 5.18
C THR A 23 -16.83 -16.29 3.84
N ARG A 24 -17.53 -15.19 3.54
CA ARG A 24 -17.28 -14.41 2.33
C ARG A 24 -15.83 -13.91 2.22
N ALA A 25 -15.12 -13.76 3.34
CA ALA A 25 -13.70 -13.42 3.38
C ALA A 25 -12.81 -14.40 2.60
N ALA A 26 -13.27 -15.65 2.38
CA ALA A 26 -12.58 -16.63 1.55
C ALA A 26 -12.55 -16.29 0.05
N LEU A 27 -13.40 -15.37 -0.41
CA LEU A 27 -13.60 -15.10 -1.84
C LEU A 27 -12.30 -14.67 -2.55
N ILE A 28 -11.60 -13.67 -2.03
CA ILE A 28 -10.35 -13.19 -2.66
C ILE A 28 -9.27 -14.29 -2.67
N PRO A 29 -8.98 -14.99 -1.55
CA PRO A 29 -8.09 -16.16 -1.57
C PRO A 29 -8.47 -17.23 -2.59
N MET A 30 -9.77 -17.58 -2.71
CA MET A 30 -10.26 -18.55 -3.69
C MET A 30 -10.02 -18.08 -5.13
N LEU A 31 -10.31 -16.80 -5.42
CA LEU A 31 -10.10 -16.22 -6.75
C LEU A 31 -8.61 -16.16 -7.13
N ARG A 32 -7.72 -15.82 -6.17
CA ARG A 32 -6.27 -15.89 -6.36
C ARG A 32 -5.81 -17.30 -6.70
N TYR A 33 -6.30 -18.29 -5.95
CA TYR A 33 -5.96 -19.70 -6.18
C TYR A 33 -6.38 -20.17 -7.58
N ILE A 34 -7.61 -19.85 -7.99
CA ILE A 34 -8.12 -20.17 -9.33
C ILE A 34 -7.26 -19.52 -10.41
N LYS A 35 -6.94 -18.24 -10.24
CA LYS A 35 -6.14 -17.47 -11.18
C LYS A 35 -4.73 -18.09 -11.36
N GLU A 36 -4.10 -18.50 -10.27
CA GLU A 36 -2.79 -19.17 -10.30
C GLU A 36 -2.85 -20.51 -11.06
N LYS A 37 -3.92 -21.29 -10.86
CA LYS A 37 -4.07 -22.62 -11.47
C LYS A 37 -4.54 -22.60 -12.94
N ARG A 38 -5.38 -21.63 -13.32
CA ARG A 38 -6.06 -21.60 -14.63
C ARG A 38 -5.75 -20.37 -15.48
N GLN A 39 -4.90 -19.45 -14.99
CA GLN A 39 -4.51 -18.19 -15.64
C GLN A 39 -5.66 -17.20 -15.92
N GLY A 40 -6.90 -17.57 -15.60
CA GLY A 40 -8.10 -16.75 -15.76
C GLY A 40 -9.20 -17.20 -14.81
N ILE A 41 -10.27 -16.42 -14.74
CA ILE A 41 -11.46 -16.73 -13.92
C ILE A 41 -12.66 -16.75 -14.84
N ASP A 42 -12.94 -17.93 -15.39
CA ASP A 42 -14.04 -18.17 -16.33
C ASP A 42 -15.41 -18.24 -15.63
N GLY A 43 -16.48 -18.28 -16.42
CA GLY A 43 -17.86 -18.35 -15.91
C GLY A 43 -18.12 -19.58 -15.05
N GLU A 44 -17.47 -20.71 -15.36
CA GLU A 44 -17.60 -21.95 -14.57
C GLU A 44 -17.00 -21.79 -13.17
N ALA A 45 -15.79 -21.23 -13.07
CA ALA A 45 -15.14 -20.93 -11.80
C ALA A 45 -15.96 -19.95 -10.96
N VAL A 46 -16.56 -18.94 -11.60
CA VAL A 46 -17.46 -17.98 -10.93
C VAL A 46 -18.66 -18.69 -10.32
N GLN A 47 -19.32 -19.58 -11.05
CA GLN A 47 -20.46 -20.37 -10.56
C GLN A 47 -20.05 -21.30 -9.40
N LEU A 48 -18.89 -21.94 -9.52
CA LEU A 48 -18.37 -22.85 -8.51
C LEU A 48 -18.11 -22.13 -7.19
N VAL A 49 -17.39 -21.01 -7.22
CA VAL A 49 -17.11 -20.17 -6.04
C VAL A 49 -18.40 -19.65 -5.41
N ALA A 50 -19.34 -19.19 -6.24
CA ALA A 50 -20.65 -18.72 -5.80
C ALA A 50 -21.42 -19.83 -5.05
N GLY A 51 -21.41 -21.06 -5.58
CA GLY A 51 -22.03 -22.23 -4.95
C GLY A 51 -21.38 -22.63 -3.62
N ILE A 52 -20.04 -22.58 -3.53
CA ILE A 52 -19.30 -22.92 -2.30
C ILE A 52 -19.58 -21.90 -1.18
N LEU A 53 -19.63 -20.61 -1.51
CA LEU A 53 -19.79 -19.53 -0.52
C LEU A 53 -21.26 -19.13 -0.28
N GLY A 54 -22.21 -19.68 -1.04
CA GLY A 54 -23.62 -19.32 -0.93
C GLY A 54 -23.92 -17.87 -1.29
N ILE A 55 -23.15 -17.28 -2.21
CA ILE A 55 -23.33 -15.90 -2.73
C ILE A 55 -23.72 -15.95 -4.20
N SER A 56 -24.17 -14.82 -4.77
CA SER A 56 -24.52 -14.79 -6.19
C SER A 56 -23.29 -14.74 -7.10
N PRO A 57 -23.33 -15.35 -8.30
CA PRO A 57 -22.29 -15.22 -9.32
C PRO A 57 -21.96 -13.75 -9.68
N ALA A 58 -22.96 -12.86 -9.62
CA ALA A 58 -22.76 -11.44 -9.84
C ALA A 58 -21.87 -10.79 -8.77
N GLN A 59 -21.99 -11.21 -7.51
CA GLN A 59 -21.11 -10.73 -6.43
C GLN A 59 -19.67 -11.22 -6.61
N VAL A 60 -19.48 -12.47 -7.05
CA VAL A 60 -18.15 -13.00 -7.38
C VAL A 60 -17.53 -12.22 -8.53
N HIS A 61 -18.28 -12.00 -9.62
CA HIS A 61 -17.81 -11.25 -10.78
C HIS A 61 -17.48 -9.79 -10.45
N ALA A 62 -18.32 -9.13 -9.64
CA ALA A 62 -18.08 -7.75 -9.21
C ALA A 62 -16.77 -7.63 -8.41
N VAL A 63 -16.40 -8.65 -7.64
CA VAL A 63 -15.12 -8.70 -6.91
C VAL A 63 -13.96 -8.99 -7.87
N SER A 64 -14.05 -9.99 -8.73
CA SER A 64 -12.94 -10.33 -9.64
C SER A 64 -12.57 -9.19 -10.60
N THR A 65 -13.55 -8.40 -11.04
CA THR A 65 -13.33 -7.24 -11.94
C THR A 65 -12.78 -6.00 -11.25
N PHE A 66 -12.70 -5.97 -9.91
CA PHE A 66 -12.24 -4.80 -9.17
C PHE A 66 -10.74 -4.81 -8.87
N TYR A 67 -10.14 -5.99 -8.73
CA TYR A 67 -8.78 -6.15 -8.22
C TYR A 67 -7.82 -6.59 -9.34
N SER A 68 -6.68 -5.91 -9.50
CA SER A 68 -5.75 -6.14 -10.61
C SER A 68 -5.15 -7.55 -10.64
N PHE A 69 -4.88 -8.17 -9.49
CA PHE A 69 -4.27 -9.52 -9.43
C PHE A 69 -5.25 -10.67 -9.61
N ILE A 70 -6.56 -10.40 -9.65
CA ILE A 70 -7.61 -11.43 -9.83
C ILE A 70 -8.60 -11.06 -10.94
N HIS A 71 -8.16 -10.23 -11.89
CA HIS A 71 -8.97 -9.86 -13.05
C HIS A 71 -9.34 -11.11 -13.87
N PRO A 72 -10.58 -11.25 -14.36
CA PRO A 72 -11.08 -12.49 -14.95
C PRO A 72 -10.44 -12.87 -16.29
N GLU A 73 -9.88 -11.90 -17.01
CA GLU A 73 -9.24 -12.13 -18.32
C GLU A 73 -8.16 -13.21 -18.25
N THR A 74 -8.10 -14.08 -19.26
CA THR A 74 -7.05 -15.09 -19.37
C THR A 74 -5.72 -14.42 -19.68
N GLN A 75 -4.74 -14.65 -18.80
CA GLN A 75 -3.37 -14.16 -18.95
C GLN A 75 -2.44 -15.32 -19.33
N GLY A 76 -1.22 -15.00 -19.71
CA GLY A 76 -0.17 -15.97 -19.94
C GLY A 76 0.29 -16.64 -18.64
N LYS A 77 1.09 -17.69 -18.76
CA LYS A 77 1.72 -18.39 -17.61
C LYS A 77 2.58 -17.45 -16.76
N TYR A 78 3.27 -16.51 -17.40
CA TYR A 78 4.09 -15.51 -16.75
C TYR A 78 3.60 -14.11 -17.11
N VAL A 79 3.13 -13.37 -16.10
CA VAL A 79 2.62 -12.01 -16.27
C VAL A 79 3.70 -11.02 -15.83
N PHE A 80 4.26 -10.31 -16.81
CA PHE A 80 5.23 -9.25 -16.65
C PHE A 80 4.51 -7.92 -16.42
N ARG A 81 4.72 -7.33 -15.25
CA ARG A 81 4.11 -6.08 -14.80
C ARG A 81 5.17 -5.02 -14.63
N LEU A 82 5.27 -4.06 -15.53
CA LEU A 82 6.23 -2.96 -15.39
C LEU A 82 5.60 -1.80 -14.59
N CYS A 83 6.33 -1.27 -13.61
CA CYS A 83 5.87 -0.14 -12.81
C CYS A 83 5.78 1.14 -13.65
N ARG A 84 4.61 1.80 -13.66
CA ARG A 84 4.38 3.06 -14.41
C ARG A 84 4.49 4.34 -13.58
N THR A 85 4.75 4.25 -12.28
CA THR A 85 4.87 5.42 -11.40
C THR A 85 5.97 6.38 -11.84
N TYR A 86 5.79 7.68 -11.58
CA TYR A 86 6.73 8.72 -11.99
C TYR A 86 8.18 8.49 -11.51
N SER A 87 8.44 7.94 -10.32
CA SER A 87 9.82 7.58 -9.92
C SER A 87 10.49 6.60 -10.89
N CYS A 88 9.75 5.64 -11.46
CA CYS A 88 10.28 4.73 -12.47
C CYS A 88 10.43 5.41 -13.83
N GLU A 89 9.58 6.40 -14.14
CA GLU A 89 9.71 7.27 -15.32
C GLU A 89 11.01 8.08 -15.27
N LEU A 90 11.29 8.71 -14.12
CA LEU A 90 12.54 9.42 -13.88
C LEU A 90 13.77 8.51 -14.01
N ALA A 91 13.61 7.23 -13.68
CA ALA A 91 14.65 6.20 -13.78
C ALA A 91 14.73 5.51 -15.16
N GLY A 92 13.98 5.97 -16.18
CA GLY A 92 14.08 5.48 -17.56
C GLY A 92 13.24 4.25 -17.89
N LYS A 93 12.04 4.10 -17.29
CA LYS A 93 11.13 2.97 -17.58
C LYS A 93 10.82 2.78 -19.07
N GLU A 94 10.86 3.84 -19.88
CA GLU A 94 10.53 3.80 -21.32
C GLU A 94 11.51 2.91 -22.10
N GLU A 95 12.79 2.90 -21.69
CA GLU A 95 13.78 2.00 -22.30
C GLU A 95 13.49 0.54 -21.96
N ILE A 96 13.11 0.29 -20.71
CA ILE A 96 12.73 -1.05 -20.21
C ILE A 96 11.45 -1.55 -20.87
N ALA A 97 10.47 -0.67 -21.06
CA ALA A 97 9.23 -0.97 -21.77
C ALA A 97 9.52 -1.45 -23.19
N ARG A 98 10.37 -0.73 -23.94
CA ARG A 98 10.79 -1.13 -25.30
C ARG A 98 11.56 -2.45 -25.30
N ALA A 99 12.46 -2.64 -24.34
CA ALA A 99 13.19 -3.91 -24.20
C ALA A 99 12.23 -5.07 -23.97
N LEU A 100 11.24 -4.92 -23.08
CA LEU A 100 10.22 -5.94 -22.82
C LEU A 100 9.35 -6.22 -24.05
N GLU A 101 8.90 -5.21 -24.79
CA GLU A 101 8.11 -5.43 -26.00
C GLU A 101 8.91 -6.21 -27.06
N ASN A 102 10.18 -5.86 -27.24
CA ASN A 102 11.08 -6.55 -28.17
C ASN A 102 11.38 -7.98 -27.74
N GLU A 103 11.71 -8.18 -26.46
CA GLU A 103 12.06 -9.50 -25.92
C GLU A 103 10.83 -10.41 -25.86
N LEU A 104 9.68 -9.94 -25.39
CA LEU A 104 8.47 -10.77 -25.25
C LEU A 104 7.69 -10.94 -26.56
N GLY A 105 7.89 -10.06 -27.54
CA GLY A 105 7.15 -10.06 -28.80
C GLY A 105 5.69 -9.65 -28.67
N VAL A 106 5.32 -8.94 -27.60
CA VAL A 106 3.96 -8.46 -27.31
C VAL A 106 3.98 -7.03 -26.80
N THR A 107 2.89 -6.29 -27.02
CA THR A 107 2.71 -4.93 -26.49
C THR A 107 1.97 -4.95 -25.15
N PHE A 108 2.03 -3.84 -24.42
CA PHE A 108 1.32 -3.68 -23.15
C PHE A 108 -0.19 -3.92 -23.29
N GLY A 109 -0.75 -4.69 -22.36
CA GLY A 109 -2.15 -5.13 -22.35
C GLY A 109 -2.44 -6.34 -23.24
N LYS A 110 -1.40 -7.03 -23.75
CA LYS A 110 -1.54 -8.21 -24.61
C LYS A 110 -0.86 -9.44 -24.02
N THR A 111 -1.35 -10.59 -24.47
CA THR A 111 -0.81 -11.92 -24.18
C THR A 111 -0.22 -12.49 -25.46
N SER A 112 0.90 -13.20 -25.37
CA SER A 112 1.58 -13.84 -26.50
C SER A 112 0.72 -14.95 -27.09
N ALA A 113 0.91 -15.23 -28.38
CA ALA A 113 0.08 -16.20 -29.11
C ALA A 113 0.23 -17.63 -28.58
N ASP A 114 1.38 -17.95 -27.98
CA ASP A 114 1.66 -19.22 -27.30
C ASP A 114 1.06 -19.32 -25.88
N GLY A 115 0.50 -18.22 -25.35
CA GLY A 115 -0.05 -18.16 -23.99
C GLY A 115 1.01 -18.16 -22.89
N LEU A 116 2.29 -17.93 -23.23
CA LEU A 116 3.38 -17.95 -22.25
C LEU A 116 3.48 -16.65 -21.46
N PHE A 117 3.36 -15.50 -22.14
CA PHE A 117 3.64 -14.18 -21.59
C PHE A 117 2.45 -13.24 -21.68
N THR A 118 2.19 -12.49 -20.61
CA THR A 118 1.38 -11.27 -20.66
C THR A 118 2.25 -10.09 -20.25
N LEU A 119 2.19 -8.99 -20.98
CA LEU A 119 2.85 -7.74 -20.61
C LEU A 119 1.80 -6.70 -20.21
N GLU A 120 1.90 -6.16 -19.01
CA GLU A 120 0.97 -5.14 -18.52
C GLU A 120 1.66 -4.06 -17.67
N TRP A 121 0.97 -2.93 -17.52
CA TRP A 121 1.39 -1.88 -16.60
C TRP A 121 0.91 -2.22 -15.19
N ALA A 122 1.69 -1.82 -14.19
CA ALA A 122 1.26 -1.83 -12.81
C ALA A 122 1.58 -0.52 -12.12
N ASN A 123 0.76 -0.17 -11.14
CA ASN A 123 0.97 0.99 -10.29
C ASN A 123 2.16 0.77 -9.33
N CYS A 124 2.43 1.74 -8.46
CA CYS A 124 3.62 1.73 -7.61
C CYS A 124 3.75 0.43 -6.81
N MET A 125 4.82 -0.32 -7.03
CA MET A 125 5.12 -1.58 -6.33
C MET A 125 5.88 -1.38 -5.01
N GLY A 126 6.04 -0.14 -4.55
CA GLY A 126 6.85 0.17 -3.38
C GLY A 126 8.35 -0.03 -3.61
N MET A 127 8.83 0.24 -4.83
CA MET A 127 10.24 0.07 -5.24
C MET A 127 10.85 1.38 -5.79
N CYS A 128 10.33 2.52 -5.36
CA CYS A 128 10.67 3.84 -5.91
C CYS A 128 12.12 4.27 -5.65
N ASP A 129 12.79 3.68 -4.66
CA ASP A 129 14.21 3.88 -4.36
C ASP A 129 15.17 3.15 -5.32
N GLN A 130 14.64 2.26 -6.14
CA GLN A 130 15.42 1.31 -6.94
C GLN A 130 14.72 0.96 -8.25
N GLY A 131 14.03 1.96 -8.83
CA GLY A 131 13.41 1.85 -10.14
C GLY A 131 14.43 1.80 -11.29
N PRO A 132 14.01 1.44 -12.51
CA PRO A 132 12.69 0.89 -12.85
C PRO A 132 12.49 -0.50 -12.25
N ALA A 133 11.25 -0.80 -11.84
CA ALA A 133 10.89 -2.05 -11.16
C ALA A 133 9.78 -2.81 -11.88
N MET A 134 9.78 -4.13 -11.75
CA MET A 134 8.85 -5.04 -12.41
C MET A 134 8.50 -6.22 -11.50
N LEU A 135 7.27 -6.73 -11.65
CA LEU A 135 6.88 -8.04 -11.13
C LEU A 135 6.75 -9.04 -12.28
N VAL A 136 7.19 -10.27 -12.07
CA VAL A 136 6.81 -11.40 -12.94
C VAL A 136 6.05 -12.40 -12.09
N ASN A 137 4.73 -12.45 -12.27
CA ASN A 137 3.82 -13.04 -11.29
C ASN A 137 4.03 -12.41 -9.89
N ASP A 138 4.62 -13.15 -8.96
CA ASP A 138 5.00 -12.68 -7.62
C ASP A 138 6.50 -12.35 -7.48
N ASP A 139 7.33 -12.69 -8.49
CA ASP A 139 8.78 -12.44 -8.43
C ASP A 139 9.08 -10.94 -8.62
N VAL A 140 10.02 -10.42 -7.83
CA VAL A 140 10.33 -8.99 -7.77
C VAL A 140 11.66 -8.71 -8.46
N TYR A 141 11.68 -7.73 -9.36
CA TYR A 141 12.87 -7.25 -10.05
C TYR A 141 13.02 -5.73 -9.97
N THR A 142 14.24 -5.26 -9.75
CA THR A 142 14.59 -3.85 -9.47
C THR A 142 15.82 -3.43 -10.29
N ARG A 143 16.07 -2.12 -10.38
CA ARG A 143 17.18 -1.54 -11.15
C ARG A 143 17.31 -2.17 -12.54
N LEU A 144 16.18 -2.25 -13.23
CA LEU A 144 16.13 -2.89 -14.53
C LEU A 144 16.95 -2.10 -15.55
N ASN A 145 17.63 -2.84 -16.41
CA ASN A 145 18.25 -2.36 -17.63
C ASN A 145 17.93 -3.35 -18.77
N PRO A 146 18.13 -2.99 -20.05
CA PRO A 146 17.79 -3.88 -21.16
C PRO A 146 18.49 -5.25 -21.14
N GLU A 147 19.70 -5.34 -20.61
CA GLU A 147 20.44 -6.61 -20.47
C GLU A 147 19.77 -7.51 -19.43
N LYS A 148 19.53 -6.98 -18.22
CA LYS A 148 18.82 -7.67 -17.13
C LYS A 148 17.42 -8.12 -17.58
N VAL A 149 16.72 -7.33 -18.38
CA VAL A 149 15.42 -7.73 -18.97
C VAL A 149 15.56 -8.99 -19.81
N ARG A 150 16.55 -9.04 -20.71
CA ARG A 150 16.80 -10.21 -21.56
C ARG A 150 17.08 -11.46 -20.73
N ASP A 151 17.95 -11.36 -19.73
CA ASP A 151 18.28 -12.47 -18.83
C ASP A 151 17.05 -12.98 -18.07
N ILE A 152 16.19 -12.07 -17.61
CA ILE A 152 14.94 -12.41 -16.94
C ILE A 152 14.01 -13.16 -17.91
N VAL A 153 13.82 -12.64 -19.12
CA VAL A 153 12.93 -13.25 -20.12
C VAL A 153 13.44 -14.64 -20.52
N GLU A 154 14.73 -14.79 -20.80
CA GLU A 154 15.36 -16.08 -21.11
C GLU A 154 15.17 -17.10 -19.98
N ARG A 155 15.32 -16.67 -18.72
CA ARG A 155 15.06 -17.53 -17.56
C ARG A 155 13.62 -18.05 -17.50
N TYR A 156 12.62 -17.24 -17.86
CA TYR A 156 11.23 -17.70 -17.85
C TYR A 156 10.88 -18.57 -19.06
N ARG A 157 11.53 -18.35 -20.21
CA ARG A 157 11.45 -19.26 -21.36
C ARG A 157 12.01 -20.64 -21.01
N SER A 158 13.22 -20.71 -20.46
CA SER A 158 13.85 -21.99 -20.12
C SER A 158 13.12 -22.75 -19.00
N ARG A 159 12.52 -22.04 -18.04
CA ARG A 159 11.66 -22.65 -17.01
C ARG A 159 10.46 -23.39 -17.59
N GLU A 160 9.96 -22.97 -18.74
CA GLU A 160 8.89 -23.71 -19.42
C GLU A 160 9.38 -25.09 -19.88
N GLU A 161 10.57 -25.15 -20.48
CA GLU A 161 11.20 -26.39 -20.96
C GLU A 161 11.40 -27.40 -19.83
N ASP A 162 11.81 -26.94 -18.64
CA ASP A 162 11.99 -27.80 -17.45
C ASP A 162 10.67 -28.24 -16.80
N THR A 163 9.64 -27.38 -16.74
CA THR A 163 8.35 -27.72 -16.11
C THR A 163 7.50 -28.71 -16.90
N ALA A 164 7.78 -28.90 -18.21
CA ALA A 164 7.19 -30.00 -18.97
C ALA A 164 7.60 -31.39 -18.45
N ALA A 165 8.63 -31.47 -17.58
CA ALA A 165 9.15 -32.70 -16.99
C ALA A 165 8.80 -32.93 -15.50
N ALA A 166 8.11 -32.01 -14.82
CA ALA A 166 7.90 -32.09 -13.36
C ALA A 166 6.43 -32.13 -12.93
N GLU A 167 6.02 -33.22 -12.25
CA GLU A 167 4.70 -33.38 -11.63
C GLU A 167 4.68 -32.83 -10.19
N LYS A 168 3.95 -31.73 -10.00
CA LYS A 168 3.31 -31.18 -8.76
C LYS A 168 3.76 -29.76 -8.40
N PRO A 169 2.83 -28.80 -8.26
CA PRO A 169 3.15 -27.48 -7.76
C PRO A 169 3.20 -27.53 -6.22
N ALA A 170 4.41 -27.53 -5.65
CA ALA A 170 4.60 -26.96 -4.32
C ALA A 170 4.36 -25.44 -4.41
N LEU A 171 3.98 -24.79 -3.30
CA LEU A 171 3.94 -23.32 -3.20
C LEU A 171 5.27 -22.78 -3.74
N ARG A 172 5.20 -22.04 -4.85
CA ARG A 172 6.39 -21.57 -5.55
C ARG A 172 7.14 -20.58 -4.64
N GLU A 173 8.42 -20.84 -4.40
CA GLU A 173 9.27 -19.88 -3.68
C GLU A 173 9.38 -18.60 -4.52
N VAL A 174 8.96 -17.48 -3.93
CA VAL A 174 8.99 -16.18 -4.59
C VAL A 174 10.45 -15.76 -4.74
N THR A 175 10.88 -15.56 -5.99
CA THR A 175 12.21 -15.02 -6.28
C THR A 175 12.20 -13.53 -6.02
N VAL A 176 13.08 -13.10 -5.13
CA VAL A 176 13.36 -11.70 -4.88
C VAL A 176 14.70 -11.36 -5.51
N ASP A 177 14.76 -10.21 -6.19
CA ASP A 177 16.01 -9.66 -6.73
C ASP A 177 17.12 -9.70 -5.68
N ALA A 178 18.28 -10.27 -6.02
CA ALA A 178 19.40 -10.40 -5.08
C ALA A 178 19.88 -9.04 -4.58
N ASP A 179 19.69 -8.01 -5.40
CA ASP A 179 20.09 -6.65 -5.08
C ASP A 179 19.04 -5.89 -4.25
N LEU A 180 17.87 -6.46 -3.94
CA LEU A 180 16.80 -5.78 -3.20
C LEU A 180 17.35 -5.24 -1.86
N THR A 181 17.64 -3.94 -1.85
CA THR A 181 18.32 -3.27 -0.76
C THR A 181 17.80 -1.85 -0.68
N THR A 182 17.60 -1.39 0.55
CA THR A 182 17.09 -0.06 0.82
C THR A 182 18.11 0.66 1.68
N SER A 183 18.68 1.72 1.13
CA SER A 183 19.52 2.63 1.89
C SER A 183 18.68 3.28 2.99
N ALA A 184 19.22 3.35 4.19
CA ALA A 184 18.61 4.09 5.29
C ALA A 184 19.66 4.72 6.19
N ASN A 185 19.33 5.85 6.81
CA ASN A 185 20.10 6.34 7.95
C ASN A 185 19.85 5.45 9.19
N GLU A 186 20.56 5.72 10.29
CA GLU A 186 20.33 4.98 11.53
C GLU A 186 18.90 5.22 12.05
N LEU A 187 18.09 4.16 12.00
CA LEU A 187 16.69 4.22 12.43
C LEU A 187 16.59 3.97 13.93
N THR A 188 15.75 4.73 14.63
CA THR A 188 15.48 4.55 16.06
C THR A 188 15.06 3.11 16.37
N PHE A 189 14.37 2.43 15.44
CA PHE A 189 13.89 1.06 15.62
C PHE A 189 15.00 0.04 15.89
N SER A 190 16.21 0.23 15.36
CA SER A 190 17.35 -0.67 15.62
C SER A 190 17.87 -0.56 17.06
N THR A 191 17.59 0.55 17.72
CA THR A 191 18.07 0.85 19.08
C THR A 191 17.12 0.37 20.18
N ILE A 192 15.97 -0.21 19.82
CA ILE A 192 14.96 -0.65 20.78
C ILE A 192 15.25 -2.10 21.20
N PRO A 193 15.47 -2.37 22.49
CA PRO A 193 15.63 -3.74 22.97
C PRO A 193 14.36 -4.56 22.72
N ALA A 194 14.53 -5.79 22.25
CA ALA A 194 13.43 -6.67 21.91
C ALA A 194 12.48 -6.88 23.11
N ASN A 195 11.18 -6.74 22.87
CA ASN A 195 10.10 -6.93 23.86
C ASN A 195 10.10 -5.97 25.06
N GLU A 196 10.98 -4.98 25.14
CA GLU A 196 10.97 -4.06 26.29
C GLU A 196 9.65 -3.29 26.40
N GLY A 197 9.10 -2.87 25.26
CA GLY A 197 7.80 -2.18 25.19
C GLY A 197 6.67 -3.08 25.69
N LEU A 198 6.63 -4.34 25.26
CA LEU A 198 5.65 -5.32 25.68
C LEU A 198 5.79 -5.68 27.16
N THR A 199 6.99 -5.86 27.69
CA THR A 199 7.23 -6.12 29.12
C THR A 199 6.64 -4.98 29.97
N LYS A 200 6.90 -3.72 29.59
CA LYS A 200 6.32 -2.57 30.27
C LYS A 200 4.80 -2.53 30.13
N ALA A 201 4.28 -2.79 28.92
CA ALA A 201 2.85 -2.87 28.68
C ALA A 201 2.20 -3.88 29.63
N LEU A 202 2.72 -5.11 29.75
CA LEU A 202 2.17 -6.18 30.59
C LEU A 202 2.04 -5.80 32.07
N ALA A 203 2.87 -4.90 32.58
CA ALA A 203 2.79 -4.38 33.94
C ALA A 203 1.74 -3.25 34.13
N MET A 204 1.17 -2.74 33.05
CA MET A 204 0.22 -1.61 33.04
C MET A 204 -1.22 -2.10 32.89
N SER A 205 -2.21 -1.30 33.32
CA SER A 205 -3.61 -1.56 32.96
C SER A 205 -3.90 -1.22 31.49
N ARG A 206 -5.05 -1.67 30.96
CA ARG A 206 -5.49 -1.30 29.60
C ARG A 206 -5.65 0.21 29.44
N VAL A 207 -6.19 0.87 30.47
CA VAL A 207 -6.41 2.32 30.50
C VAL A 207 -5.06 3.05 30.49
N ASP A 208 -4.09 2.60 31.29
CA ASP A 208 -2.76 3.22 31.34
C ASP A 208 -2.02 3.14 29.99
N ILE A 209 -2.20 2.05 29.23
CA ILE A 209 -1.63 1.93 27.87
C ILE A 209 -2.26 2.99 26.94
N ILE A 210 -3.60 3.11 26.97
CA ILE A 210 -4.33 4.10 26.15
C ILE A 210 -3.90 5.51 26.52
N ASP A 211 -3.81 5.80 27.82
CA ASP A 211 -3.40 7.10 28.34
C ASP A 211 -1.96 7.41 27.95
N THR A 212 -1.05 6.44 28.02
CA THR A 212 0.34 6.60 27.55
C THR A 212 0.40 6.94 26.05
N MET A 213 -0.40 6.27 25.22
CA MET A 213 -0.49 6.57 23.78
C MET A 213 -1.16 7.91 23.48
N ARG A 214 -2.10 8.35 24.32
CA ARG A 214 -2.71 9.69 24.22
C ARG A 214 -1.69 10.76 24.60
N ASP A 215 -0.99 10.56 25.70
CA ASP A 215 -0.08 11.54 26.30
C ASP A 215 1.21 11.69 25.48
N SER A 216 1.61 10.66 24.74
CA SER A 216 2.68 10.70 23.72
C SER A 216 2.34 11.58 22.52
N LYS A 217 1.07 11.94 22.33
CA LYS A 217 0.57 12.62 21.13
C LYS A 217 0.89 11.86 19.83
N LEU A 218 1.04 10.53 19.87
CA LEU A 218 1.24 9.73 18.67
C LEU A 218 0.04 9.90 17.74
N LYS A 219 0.33 10.36 16.51
CA LYS A 219 -0.62 10.47 15.41
C LYS A 219 -0.37 9.35 14.40
N GLY A 220 -1.44 8.87 13.76
CA GLY A 220 -1.35 7.86 12.71
C GLY A 220 -0.37 8.25 11.61
N ARG A 221 0.57 7.36 11.30
CA ARG A 221 1.67 7.56 10.33
C ARG A 221 1.31 7.20 8.88
N GLY A 222 0.04 6.89 8.61
CA GLY A 222 -0.49 6.62 7.27
C GLY A 222 -0.99 7.85 6.51
N GLY A 223 -0.67 9.07 6.94
CA GLY A 223 -1.04 10.32 6.27
C GLY A 223 -2.16 11.13 6.95
N ALA A 224 -3.25 10.48 7.38
CA ALA A 224 -4.40 11.19 7.97
C ALA A 224 -4.14 11.87 9.33
N GLY A 225 -3.10 11.45 10.07
CA GLY A 225 -2.68 12.13 11.30
C GLY A 225 -3.66 12.05 12.49
N PHE A 226 -4.61 11.11 12.50
CA PHE A 226 -5.57 10.98 13.60
C PHE A 226 -4.86 10.51 14.90
N PRO A 227 -5.17 11.07 16.09
CA PRO A 227 -4.53 10.68 17.35
C PRO A 227 -4.79 9.22 17.74
N THR A 228 -3.73 8.43 17.91
CA THR A 228 -3.79 6.98 18.13
C THR A 228 -4.47 6.64 19.46
N GLY A 229 -4.11 7.31 20.56
CA GLY A 229 -4.72 7.09 21.87
C GLY A 229 -6.23 7.36 21.90
N ILE A 230 -6.70 8.39 21.18
CA ILE A 230 -8.14 8.68 21.05
C ILE A 230 -8.86 7.56 20.29
N LYS A 231 -8.27 7.09 19.18
CA LYS A 231 -8.82 5.99 18.39
C LYS A 231 -8.98 4.72 19.22
N TRP A 232 -7.95 4.39 20.01
CA TRP A 232 -7.96 3.23 20.89
C TRP A 232 -8.98 3.37 22.01
N ASN A 233 -9.12 4.56 22.60
CA ASN A 233 -10.12 4.83 23.62
C ASN A 233 -11.55 4.57 23.11
N PHE A 234 -11.87 5.03 21.89
CA PHE A 234 -13.18 4.77 21.28
C PHE A 234 -13.44 3.27 21.10
N ALA A 235 -12.49 2.53 20.56
CA ALA A 235 -12.64 1.08 20.39
C ALA A 235 -12.68 0.34 21.74
N ALA A 236 -11.91 0.76 22.74
CA ALA A 236 -11.91 0.18 24.07
C ALA A 236 -13.25 0.37 24.80
N ALA A 237 -13.89 1.54 24.62
CA ALA A 237 -15.20 1.86 25.19
C ALA A 237 -16.34 1.02 24.61
N GLU A 238 -16.19 0.48 23.41
CA GLU A 238 -17.22 -0.38 22.80
C GLU A 238 -17.41 -1.69 23.58
N LYS A 239 -18.68 -2.06 23.78
CA LYS A 239 -19.07 -3.27 24.52
C LYS A 239 -19.15 -4.52 23.63
N ARG A 240 -19.24 -4.34 22.31
CA ARG A 240 -19.36 -5.46 21.37
C ARG A 240 -18.04 -6.21 21.27
N THR A 241 -18.13 -7.53 21.27
CA THR A 241 -17.01 -8.47 21.07
C THR A 241 -17.32 -9.44 19.92
N PRO A 242 -16.32 -10.11 19.33
CA PRO A 242 -14.88 -9.82 19.47
C PRO A 242 -14.53 -8.43 18.90
N LYS A 243 -13.38 -7.88 19.29
CA LYS A 243 -12.81 -6.66 18.70
C LYS A 243 -11.60 -7.04 17.84
N TYR A 244 -11.22 -6.19 16.89
CA TYR A 244 -10.12 -6.47 15.96
C TYR A 244 -9.07 -5.37 15.98
N ILE A 245 -7.79 -5.78 15.90
CA ILE A 245 -6.68 -4.89 15.55
C ILE A 245 -6.22 -5.22 14.13
N ILE A 246 -6.13 -4.22 13.27
CA ILE A 246 -5.78 -4.40 11.87
C ILE A 246 -4.54 -3.54 11.58
N CYS A 247 -3.47 -4.19 11.16
CA CYS A 247 -2.29 -3.54 10.61
C CYS A 247 -2.53 -3.33 9.11
N ASN A 248 -2.62 -2.06 8.71
CA ASN A 248 -2.69 -1.66 7.31
C ASN A 248 -1.26 -1.64 6.73
N ALA A 249 -0.93 -2.71 6.00
CA ALA A 249 0.28 -2.87 5.21
C ALA A 249 -0.02 -2.81 3.69
N ASP A 250 -1.10 -2.11 3.31
CA ASP A 250 -1.40 -1.74 1.93
C ASP A 250 -0.74 -0.40 1.60
N GLU A 251 0.60 -0.42 1.53
CA GLU A 251 1.42 0.76 1.22
C GLU A 251 1.31 1.13 -0.27
N GLY A 252 0.12 1.50 -0.72
CA GLY A 252 -0.19 1.75 -2.13
C GLY A 252 0.17 3.14 -2.64
N GLU A 253 0.40 4.12 -1.75
CA GLU A 253 0.68 5.51 -2.13
C GLU A 253 1.99 5.61 -2.95
N PRO A 254 1.94 6.10 -4.21
CA PRO A 254 3.12 6.22 -5.06
C PRO A 254 4.28 6.96 -4.38
N GLY A 255 5.48 6.39 -4.45
CA GLY A 255 6.66 6.96 -3.79
C GLY A 255 6.81 6.59 -2.31
N THR A 256 5.96 5.72 -1.76
CA THR A 256 6.07 5.24 -0.37
C THR A 256 6.60 3.80 -0.34
N PHE A 257 7.63 3.56 0.48
CA PHE A 257 8.25 2.24 0.67
C PHE A 257 8.88 2.08 2.08
N LYS A 258 8.42 2.88 3.05
CA LYS A 258 8.89 2.86 4.44
C LYS A 258 8.36 1.61 5.16
N ASP A 259 7.11 1.24 4.90
CA ASP A 259 6.46 0.11 5.55
C ASP A 259 7.04 -1.20 5.00
N ARG A 260 7.42 -1.26 3.71
CA ARG A 260 8.26 -2.33 3.15
C ARG A 260 9.50 -2.58 4.02
N LEU A 261 10.27 -1.53 4.31
CA LEU A 261 11.50 -1.64 5.12
C LEU A 261 11.17 -2.05 6.56
N ILE A 262 10.14 -1.46 7.17
CA ILE A 262 9.74 -1.79 8.54
C ILE A 262 9.32 -3.26 8.63
N LEU A 263 8.49 -3.77 7.71
CA LEU A 263 8.08 -5.17 7.70
C LEU A 263 9.26 -6.10 7.42
N ALA A 264 10.13 -5.71 6.49
CA ALA A 264 11.29 -6.50 6.10
C ALA A 264 12.35 -6.57 7.21
N GLN A 265 12.61 -5.51 7.97
CA GLN A 265 13.71 -5.50 8.94
C GLN A 265 13.23 -5.55 10.40
N TYR A 266 12.08 -4.94 10.69
CA TYR A 266 11.55 -4.71 12.04
C TYR A 266 10.14 -5.30 12.22
N GLY A 267 9.78 -6.34 11.45
CA GLY A 267 8.45 -6.97 11.52
C GLY A 267 8.08 -7.48 12.92
N ASP A 268 9.07 -7.91 13.70
CA ASP A 268 8.87 -8.31 15.11
C ASP A 268 8.37 -7.14 15.98
N LEU A 269 8.92 -5.94 15.77
CA LEU A 269 8.50 -4.72 16.47
C LEU A 269 7.07 -4.29 16.10
N VAL A 270 6.68 -4.48 14.84
CA VAL A 270 5.29 -4.23 14.38
C VAL A 270 4.33 -5.18 15.09
N ILE A 271 4.67 -6.46 15.14
CA ILE A 271 3.85 -7.49 15.79
C ILE A 271 3.79 -7.25 17.31
N GLU A 272 4.90 -6.85 17.94
CA GLU A 272 4.90 -6.39 19.33
C GLU A 272 3.92 -5.22 19.55
N GLY A 273 3.94 -4.23 18.67
CA GLY A 273 2.99 -3.12 18.68
C GLY A 273 1.53 -3.56 18.51
N MET A 274 1.26 -4.54 17.66
CA MET A 274 -0.07 -5.14 17.52
C MET A 274 -0.51 -5.85 18.80
N THR A 275 0.39 -6.58 19.47
CA THR A 275 0.12 -7.23 20.76
C THR A 275 -0.26 -6.20 21.83
N ILE A 276 0.46 -5.10 21.92
CA ILE A 276 0.18 -4.02 22.87
C ILE A 276 -1.16 -3.35 22.55
N ALA A 277 -1.42 -3.03 21.28
CA ALA A 277 -2.67 -2.44 20.83
C ALA A 277 -3.87 -3.35 21.13
N ALA A 278 -3.73 -4.65 20.87
CA ALA A 278 -4.73 -5.66 21.19
C ALA A 278 -5.05 -5.71 22.69
N ARG A 279 -4.03 -5.62 23.56
CA ARG A 279 -4.23 -5.53 25.01
C ARG A 279 -5.01 -4.29 25.40
N ALA A 280 -4.64 -3.13 24.84
CA ALA A 280 -5.28 -1.85 25.13
C ALA A 280 -6.78 -1.87 24.81
N ILE A 281 -7.15 -2.38 23.63
CA ILE A 281 -8.55 -2.35 23.17
C ILE A 281 -9.35 -3.60 23.58
N GLY A 282 -8.68 -4.69 23.94
CA GLY A 282 -9.28 -5.99 24.24
C GLY A 282 -9.65 -6.79 22.97
N ALA A 283 -8.76 -6.81 21.98
CA ALA A 283 -8.96 -7.55 20.72
C ALA A 283 -8.30 -8.94 20.76
N PRO A 284 -9.04 -10.04 20.60
CA PRO A 284 -8.46 -11.38 20.53
C PRO A 284 -7.88 -11.75 19.16
N ILE A 285 -8.15 -10.95 18.13
CA ILE A 285 -7.75 -11.23 16.74
C ILE A 285 -7.08 -10.00 16.13
N GLY A 286 -5.91 -10.25 15.55
CA GLY A 286 -5.13 -9.30 14.77
C GLY A 286 -5.06 -9.71 13.30
N LEU A 287 -5.14 -8.74 12.40
CA LEU A 287 -5.00 -8.96 10.95
C LEU A 287 -3.89 -8.07 10.41
N ILE A 288 -2.95 -8.63 9.66
CA ILE A 288 -2.00 -7.86 8.83
C ILE A 288 -2.53 -7.92 7.41
N TYR A 289 -3.09 -6.84 6.90
CA TYR A 289 -3.52 -6.75 5.51
C TYR A 289 -2.33 -6.32 4.65
N LEU A 290 -1.71 -7.28 3.98
CA LEU A 290 -0.48 -7.12 3.20
C LEU A 290 -0.79 -7.01 1.72
N ARG A 291 -0.32 -5.95 1.05
CA ARG A 291 -0.51 -5.78 -0.39
C ARG A 291 0.06 -6.95 -1.21
N ALA A 292 -0.53 -7.19 -2.38
CA ALA A 292 -0.15 -8.31 -3.24
C ALA A 292 1.31 -8.25 -3.69
N GLU A 293 1.81 -7.04 -3.95
CA GLU A 293 3.16 -6.73 -4.41
C GLU A 293 4.24 -7.07 -3.37
N TYR A 294 3.84 -7.21 -2.09
CA TYR A 294 4.73 -7.61 -0.99
C TYR A 294 4.55 -9.08 -0.62
N SER A 295 4.03 -9.93 -1.51
CA SER A 295 3.84 -11.37 -1.26
C SER A 295 5.10 -12.07 -0.77
N TYR A 296 6.29 -11.64 -1.22
CA TYR A 296 7.58 -12.13 -0.76
C TYR A 296 7.89 -11.89 0.73
N LEU A 297 7.21 -10.92 1.40
CA LEU A 297 7.37 -10.67 2.83
C LEU A 297 6.51 -11.59 3.70
N ARG A 298 5.49 -12.23 3.13
CA ARG A 298 4.53 -13.07 3.88
C ARG A 298 5.22 -14.20 4.65
N PRO A 299 6.10 -15.03 4.06
CA PRO A 299 6.72 -16.15 4.79
C PRO A 299 7.49 -15.68 6.03
N ARG A 300 8.20 -14.56 5.93
CA ARG A 300 8.93 -13.96 7.05
C ARG A 300 8.00 -13.48 8.16
N LEU A 301 6.89 -12.82 7.82
CA LEU A 301 5.90 -12.38 8.80
C LEU A 301 5.26 -13.57 9.52
N GLU A 302 4.89 -14.61 8.78
CA GLU A 302 4.34 -15.85 9.34
C GLU A 302 5.36 -16.56 10.25
N GLU A 303 6.65 -16.57 9.89
CA GLU A 303 7.72 -17.09 10.72
C GLU A 303 7.87 -16.32 12.04
N ILE A 304 7.80 -14.98 12.00
CA ILE A 304 7.84 -14.14 13.21
C ILE A 304 6.62 -14.44 14.10
N ILE A 305 5.41 -14.50 13.53
CA ILE A 305 4.18 -14.85 14.27
C ILE A 305 4.33 -16.21 14.95
N LYS A 306 4.87 -17.20 14.22
CA LYS A 306 5.13 -18.54 14.76
C LYS A 306 6.11 -18.50 15.94
N LYS A 307 7.28 -17.87 15.77
CA LYS A 307 8.30 -17.75 16.84
C LYS A 307 7.75 -17.05 18.08
N ARG A 308 6.98 -15.97 17.92
CA ARG A 308 6.36 -15.27 19.05
C ARG A 308 5.29 -16.11 19.74
N THR A 309 4.55 -16.92 18.99
CA THR A 309 3.57 -17.87 19.55
C THR A 309 4.27 -18.96 20.37
N GLU A 310 5.35 -19.54 19.86
CA GLU A 310 6.18 -20.53 20.57
C GLU A 310 6.82 -19.96 21.84
N ALA A 311 7.16 -18.67 21.83
CA ALA A 311 7.68 -17.96 23.00
C ALA A 311 6.61 -17.50 24.01
N GLY A 312 5.31 -17.78 23.77
CA GLY A 312 4.21 -17.34 24.64
C GLY A 312 3.94 -15.82 24.60
N LEU A 313 4.43 -15.14 23.57
CA LEU A 313 4.23 -13.70 23.31
C LEU A 313 3.03 -13.42 22.39
N LEU A 314 2.43 -14.48 21.85
CA LEU A 314 1.17 -14.53 21.11
C LEU A 314 0.42 -15.81 21.52
N GLY A 315 -0.84 -15.95 21.10
CA GLY A 315 -1.67 -17.09 21.45
C GLY A 315 -2.50 -16.81 22.71
N LYS A 316 -2.50 -17.72 23.67
CA LYS A 316 -3.32 -17.62 24.89
C LYS A 316 -2.53 -17.13 26.10
N ASN A 317 -3.19 -16.39 26.98
CA ASN A 317 -2.65 -15.92 28.26
C ASN A 317 -1.26 -15.28 28.13
N ILE A 318 -1.11 -14.36 27.16
CA ILE A 318 0.16 -13.75 26.80
C ILE A 318 0.78 -13.08 28.03
N GLY A 319 2.05 -13.38 28.30
CA GLY A 319 2.75 -12.86 29.48
C GLY A 319 2.19 -13.33 30.82
N GLY A 320 1.44 -14.44 30.84
CA GLY A 320 0.83 -15.02 32.05
C GLY A 320 -0.46 -14.33 32.50
N ILE A 321 -1.01 -13.41 31.70
CA ILE A 321 -2.23 -12.67 32.03
C ILE A 321 -3.45 -13.45 31.54
N GLU A 322 -4.30 -13.90 32.46
CA GLU A 322 -5.50 -14.66 32.12
C GLU A 322 -6.45 -13.88 31.20
N GLY A 323 -6.87 -14.50 30.10
CA GLY A 323 -7.79 -13.92 29.13
C GLY A 323 -7.18 -12.83 28.24
N PHE A 324 -5.87 -12.60 28.30
CA PHE A 324 -5.16 -11.81 27.30
C PHE A 324 -4.67 -12.70 26.18
N ASP A 325 -5.55 -12.92 25.20
CA ASP A 325 -5.31 -13.75 24.04
C ASP A 325 -5.14 -12.88 22.78
N LEU A 326 -4.28 -13.31 21.86
CA LEU A 326 -4.17 -12.71 20.52
C LEU A 326 -3.68 -13.72 19.49
N THR A 327 -4.48 -13.93 18.45
CA THR A 327 -4.07 -14.61 17.22
C THR A 327 -3.87 -13.58 16.12
N ILE A 328 -2.75 -13.63 15.40
CA ILE A 328 -2.48 -12.74 14.25
C ILE A 328 -2.49 -13.55 12.96
N LEU A 329 -3.18 -13.05 11.94
CA LEU A 329 -3.22 -13.63 10.60
C LEU A 329 -2.68 -12.63 9.57
N VAL A 330 -1.91 -13.12 8.59
CA VAL A 330 -1.50 -12.34 7.42
C VAL A 330 -2.53 -12.59 6.30
N VAL A 331 -3.21 -11.54 5.87
CA VAL A 331 -4.21 -11.59 4.79
C VAL A 331 -3.67 -10.83 3.59
N MET A 332 -3.66 -11.48 2.43
CA MET A 332 -3.16 -10.88 1.19
C MET A 332 -4.23 -10.04 0.50
N GLY A 333 -3.86 -8.83 0.09
CA GLY A 333 -4.62 -8.03 -0.85
C GLY A 333 -4.55 -8.56 -2.28
N ALA A 334 -5.18 -7.85 -3.22
CA ALA A 334 -5.23 -8.23 -4.63
C ALA A 334 -4.97 -7.05 -5.60
N GLY A 335 -4.24 -6.04 -5.13
CA GLY A 335 -3.77 -4.89 -5.92
C GLY A 335 -4.89 -3.89 -6.26
N ALA A 336 -5.24 -3.07 -5.27
CA ALA A 336 -6.11 -1.92 -5.42
C ALA A 336 -5.69 -0.84 -4.41
N TYR A 337 -5.18 0.31 -4.87
CA TYR A 337 -4.69 1.39 -4.01
C TYR A 337 -5.74 1.89 -3.02
N VAL A 338 -7.01 1.93 -3.45
CA VAL A 338 -8.13 2.37 -2.62
C VAL A 338 -8.29 1.53 -1.35
N CYS A 339 -7.83 0.28 -1.33
CA CYS A 339 -7.83 -0.57 -0.14
C CYS A 339 -6.88 -0.07 0.97
N GLY A 340 -6.01 0.91 0.69
CA GLY A 340 -5.28 1.64 1.72
C GLY A 340 -6.20 2.52 2.58
N GLU A 341 -7.40 2.87 2.09
CA GLU A 341 -8.43 3.56 2.86
C GLU A 341 -9.05 2.62 3.90
N GLU A 342 -9.22 3.10 5.13
CA GLU A 342 -9.59 2.28 6.29
C GLU A 342 -10.82 1.39 6.10
N THR A 343 -11.90 1.92 5.50
CA THR A 343 -13.14 1.17 5.30
C THR A 343 -13.13 0.31 4.04
N ALA A 344 -12.43 0.74 3.00
CA ALA A 344 -12.19 -0.07 1.80
C ALA A 344 -11.35 -1.32 2.13
N LEU A 345 -10.34 -1.18 2.99
CA LEU A 345 -9.55 -2.29 3.53
C LEU A 345 -10.46 -3.34 4.18
N ILE A 346 -11.40 -2.88 5.02
CA ILE A 346 -12.35 -3.74 5.71
C ILE A 346 -13.30 -4.44 4.73
N GLU A 347 -13.82 -3.74 3.72
CA GLU A 347 -14.61 -4.39 2.66
C GLU A 347 -13.78 -5.46 1.93
N SER A 348 -12.51 -5.20 1.65
CA SER A 348 -11.62 -6.18 1.04
C SER A 348 -11.42 -7.42 1.91
N LEU A 349 -11.16 -7.23 3.21
CA LEU A 349 -11.07 -8.32 4.19
C LEU A 349 -12.36 -9.14 4.27
N GLU A 350 -13.52 -8.53 4.04
CA GLU A 350 -14.83 -9.21 4.06
C GLU A 350 -15.18 -9.89 2.72
N GLY A 351 -14.29 -9.86 1.73
CA GLY A 351 -14.53 -10.44 0.41
C GLY A 351 -15.51 -9.62 -0.44
N SER A 352 -15.50 -8.29 -0.27
CA SER A 352 -16.20 -7.33 -1.11
C SER A 352 -15.23 -6.57 -2.02
N ARG A 353 -15.79 -5.75 -2.91
CA ARG A 353 -15.04 -4.70 -3.61
C ARG A 353 -14.56 -3.70 -2.57
N GLY A 354 -13.32 -3.21 -2.70
CA GLY A 354 -12.71 -2.23 -1.79
C GLY A 354 -13.31 -0.83 -1.94
N GLU A 355 -14.62 -0.69 -1.81
CA GLU A 355 -15.30 0.59 -1.87
C GLU A 355 -15.41 1.19 -0.46
N PRO A 356 -15.01 2.45 -0.23
CA PRO A 356 -15.18 3.08 1.07
C PRO A 356 -16.64 3.07 1.54
N ARG A 357 -16.85 2.79 2.83
CA ARG A 357 -18.17 2.81 3.47
C ARG A 357 -18.65 4.25 3.69
N ASN A 358 -19.96 4.43 3.77
CA ASN A 358 -20.51 5.68 4.30
C ASN A 358 -20.20 5.75 5.80
N ARG A 359 -19.73 6.91 6.26
CA ARG A 359 -19.46 7.20 7.69
C ARG A 359 -20.38 8.33 8.13
N PRO A 360 -20.99 8.27 9.33
CA PRO A 360 -20.97 7.17 10.32
C PRO A 360 -21.80 5.92 9.90
N PRO A 361 -21.59 4.75 10.54
CA PRO A 361 -20.69 4.49 11.67
C PRO A 361 -19.22 4.37 11.26
N PHE A 362 -18.31 4.76 12.16
CA PHE A 362 -16.87 4.59 11.97
C PHE A 362 -16.43 3.14 12.33
N PRO A 363 -15.30 2.65 11.80
CA PRO A 363 -14.78 1.30 12.06
C PRO A 363 -14.59 0.96 13.54
N VAL A 364 -14.24 1.96 14.35
CA VAL A 364 -14.09 1.80 15.81
C VAL A 364 -15.39 1.37 16.49
N VAL A 365 -16.56 1.64 15.88
CA VAL A 365 -17.88 1.19 16.35
C VAL A 365 -18.33 -0.06 15.59
N SER A 366 -18.24 -0.04 14.26
CA SER A 366 -18.70 -1.10 13.37
C SER A 366 -17.79 -1.23 12.16
N GLY A 367 -16.68 -1.94 12.32
CA GLY A 367 -15.70 -2.24 11.29
C GLY A 367 -15.84 -3.65 10.73
N PHE A 368 -14.76 -4.42 10.80
CA PHE A 368 -14.68 -5.79 10.28
C PHE A 368 -15.74 -6.69 10.93
N LEU A 369 -16.51 -7.38 10.09
CA LEU A 369 -17.65 -8.22 10.47
C LEU A 369 -18.66 -7.49 11.37
N SER A 370 -18.83 -6.18 11.13
CA SER A 370 -19.66 -5.29 11.94
C SER A 370 -19.30 -5.25 13.43
N ARG A 371 -18.00 -5.45 13.74
CA ARG A 371 -17.44 -5.41 15.09
C ARG A 371 -16.47 -4.24 15.27
N PRO A 372 -16.26 -3.76 16.51
CA PRO A 372 -15.28 -2.70 16.79
C PRO A 372 -13.90 -3.08 16.28
N SER A 373 -13.36 -2.26 15.38
CA SER A 373 -12.10 -2.55 14.70
C SER A 373 -11.21 -1.31 14.70
N VAL A 374 -9.95 -1.49 15.06
CA VAL A 374 -8.93 -0.44 14.97
C VAL A 374 -8.01 -0.76 13.81
N VAL A 375 -7.93 0.13 12.82
CA VAL A 375 -6.93 0.05 11.76
C VAL A 375 -5.78 1.01 12.05
N ASN A 376 -4.56 0.51 12.15
CA ASN A 376 -3.34 1.32 12.30
C ASN A 376 -2.33 0.97 11.21
N ASN A 377 -1.60 1.98 10.72
CA ASN A 377 -0.51 1.78 9.76
C ASN A 377 0.68 1.09 10.43
N VAL A 378 1.46 0.34 9.65
CA VAL A 378 2.69 -0.37 10.06
C VAL A 378 3.60 0.49 10.93
N GLU A 379 4.02 1.68 10.45
CA GLU A 379 4.90 2.58 11.21
C GLU A 379 4.25 3.05 12.52
N THR A 380 2.93 3.24 12.54
CA THR A 380 2.23 3.62 13.79
C THR A 380 2.39 2.54 14.85
N LEU A 381 2.22 1.27 14.45
CA LEU A 381 2.36 0.13 15.34
C LEU A 381 3.82 -0.09 15.77
N ALA A 382 4.79 0.14 14.89
CA ALA A 382 6.22 0.07 15.23
C ALA A 382 6.63 1.12 16.29
N TRP A 383 6.02 2.31 16.29
CA TRP A 383 6.29 3.35 17.31
C TRP A 383 5.71 3.02 18.70
N VAL A 384 4.65 2.20 18.79
CA VAL A 384 4.01 1.84 20.07
C VAL A 384 4.99 1.24 21.08
N PRO A 385 5.72 0.14 20.77
CA PRO A 385 6.68 -0.43 21.71
C PRO A 385 7.85 0.52 21.99
N CYS A 386 8.28 1.33 21.02
CA CYS A 386 9.32 2.35 21.23
C CYS A 386 8.93 3.36 22.33
N ILE A 387 7.68 3.86 22.27
CA ILE A 387 7.16 4.83 23.23
C ILE A 387 7.04 4.20 24.62
N LEU A 388 6.62 2.94 24.71
CA LEU A 388 6.54 2.24 26.00
C LEU A 388 7.92 1.94 26.56
N ALA A 389 8.88 1.54 25.73
CA ALA A 389 10.26 1.29 26.13
C ALA A 389 10.95 2.58 26.62
N LYS A 390 10.91 3.67 25.86
CA LYS A 390 11.69 4.89 26.18
C LYS A 390 10.90 5.98 26.91
N GLY A 391 9.58 5.86 26.97
CA GLY A 391 8.68 6.78 27.67
C GLY A 391 8.15 7.94 26.83
N VAL A 392 7.03 8.51 27.31
CA VAL A 392 6.30 9.62 26.66
C VAL A 392 7.15 10.88 26.50
N HIS A 393 7.91 11.25 27.54
CA HIS A 393 8.76 12.43 27.52
C HIS A 393 9.83 12.34 26.43
N TRP A 394 10.46 11.17 26.29
CA TRP A 394 11.44 10.92 25.23
C TRP A 394 10.83 11.12 23.84
N PHE A 395 9.65 10.53 23.58
CA PHE A 395 9.02 10.66 22.27
C PHE A 395 8.63 12.10 21.93
N LYS A 396 8.18 12.87 22.92
CA LYS A 396 7.79 14.29 22.77
C LYS A 396 8.96 15.27 22.79
N SER A 397 10.14 14.83 23.20
CA SER A 397 11.34 15.70 23.22
C SER A 397 11.83 16.08 21.81
N VAL A 398 11.30 15.41 20.79
CA VAL A 398 11.60 15.66 19.37
C VAL A 398 10.29 15.82 18.59
N GLY A 399 10.37 16.50 17.45
CA GLY A 399 9.20 16.89 16.67
C GLY A 399 8.72 18.29 17.03
N THR A 400 7.48 18.61 16.66
CA THR A 400 6.81 19.86 17.01
C THR A 400 5.71 19.64 18.07
N ASP A 401 5.13 20.71 18.58
CA ASP A 401 4.04 20.63 19.57
C ASP A 401 2.81 19.85 19.08
N ASN A 402 2.54 19.92 17.76
CA ASN A 402 1.41 19.31 17.09
C ASN A 402 1.78 18.05 16.31
N SER A 403 3.06 17.85 16.02
CA SER A 403 3.61 16.70 15.30
C SER A 403 4.76 16.10 16.12
N ALA A 404 4.41 15.36 17.17
CA ALA A 404 5.39 14.77 18.08
C ALA A 404 6.14 13.59 17.47
N GLY A 405 7.39 13.42 17.91
CA GLY A 405 8.23 12.29 17.57
C GLY A 405 8.94 12.44 16.22
N ARG A 406 9.47 11.30 15.77
CA ARG A 406 10.19 11.17 14.50
C ARG A 406 9.28 10.55 13.44
N LYS A 407 9.68 10.72 12.17
CA LYS A 407 8.98 10.23 10.99
C LYS A 407 9.97 9.61 10.03
N LEU A 408 9.59 8.49 9.43
CA LEU A 408 10.31 7.92 8.30
C LEU A 408 9.83 8.54 6.99
N PHE A 409 10.77 8.97 6.17
CA PHE A 409 10.56 9.54 4.84
C PHE A 409 11.09 8.60 3.76
N SER A 410 10.23 8.27 2.80
CA SER A 410 10.57 7.52 1.58
C SER A 410 10.99 8.50 0.51
N VAL A 411 12.30 8.62 0.29
CA VAL A 411 12.88 9.59 -0.65
C VAL A 411 13.25 8.91 -1.96
N SER A 412 12.73 9.42 -3.07
CA SER A 412 12.96 8.91 -4.42
C SER A 412 13.02 10.05 -5.45
N GLY A 413 13.25 9.72 -6.73
CA GLY A 413 13.31 10.69 -7.82
C GLY A 413 14.73 11.18 -8.08
N ASP A 414 14.85 12.41 -8.57
CA ASP A 414 16.12 13.03 -8.99
C ASP A 414 16.96 13.44 -7.76
N CYS A 415 17.58 12.48 -7.09
CA CYS A 415 18.48 12.69 -5.95
C CYS A 415 19.61 11.66 -5.96
N GLU A 416 20.76 12.00 -5.36
CA GLU A 416 21.93 11.12 -5.33
C GLU A 416 21.74 9.87 -4.45
N ARG A 417 20.98 10.01 -3.36
CA ARG A 417 20.83 8.97 -2.32
C ARG A 417 19.36 8.67 -2.02
N PRO A 418 18.62 8.02 -2.93
CA PRO A 418 17.27 7.55 -2.64
C PRO A 418 17.28 6.51 -1.51
N GLY A 419 16.22 6.47 -0.69
CA GLY A 419 16.16 5.58 0.46
C GLY A 419 15.16 6.00 1.54
N ILE A 420 15.31 5.42 2.73
CA ILE A 420 14.49 5.72 3.91
C ILE A 420 15.28 6.59 4.90
N TYR A 421 14.74 7.74 5.24
CA TYR A 421 15.37 8.65 6.17
C TYR A 421 14.47 8.93 7.36
N GLU A 422 14.98 8.74 8.57
CA GLU A 422 14.30 9.13 9.79
C GLU A 422 14.74 10.53 10.25
N PHE A 423 13.77 11.45 10.34
CA PHE A 423 13.98 12.78 10.90
C PHE A 423 12.92 13.14 11.94
N PRO A 424 13.21 14.05 12.87
CA PRO A 424 12.18 14.70 13.68
C PRO A 424 11.14 15.38 12.78
N PHE A 425 9.87 15.30 13.17
CA PHE A 425 8.85 16.14 12.55
C PHE A 425 9.24 17.62 12.66
N GLY A 426 8.95 18.41 11.63
CA GLY A 426 9.33 19.82 11.56
C GLY A 426 10.63 20.11 10.81
N ILE A 427 11.35 19.08 10.33
CA ILE A 427 12.43 19.26 9.36
C ILE A 427 11.92 20.01 8.12
N THR A 428 12.72 20.91 7.58
CA THR A 428 12.40 21.62 6.34
C THR A 428 12.63 20.76 5.10
N VAL A 429 11.98 21.10 3.99
CA VAL A 429 12.25 20.43 2.71
C VAL A 429 13.71 20.64 2.29
N ALA A 430 14.25 21.85 2.49
CA ALA A 430 15.65 22.18 2.17
C ALA A 430 16.67 21.35 2.95
N GLU A 431 16.45 21.12 4.24
CA GLU A 431 17.30 20.25 5.06
C GLU A 431 17.26 18.81 4.58
N LEU A 432 16.06 18.27 4.28
CA LEU A 432 15.92 16.92 3.75
C LEU A 432 16.64 16.76 2.41
N LEU A 433 16.49 17.72 1.49
CA LEU A 433 17.14 17.68 0.17
C LEU A 433 18.67 17.65 0.29
N ARG A 434 19.25 18.38 1.25
CA ARG A 434 20.69 18.37 1.54
C ARG A 434 21.20 17.00 1.99
N GLU A 435 20.39 16.29 2.77
CA GLU A 435 20.73 14.95 3.25
C GLU A 435 20.69 13.90 2.12
N VAL A 436 19.96 14.13 1.04
CA VAL A 436 19.81 13.16 -0.06
C VAL A 436 20.54 13.54 -1.35
N GLY A 437 21.16 14.72 -1.40
CA GLY A 437 21.82 15.24 -2.61
C GLY A 437 20.79 15.59 -3.68
N GLY A 438 19.83 16.47 -3.35
CA GLY A 438 18.72 16.90 -4.21
C GLY A 438 18.50 18.42 -4.21
N GLU A 439 19.50 19.21 -3.85
CA GLU A 439 19.40 20.67 -3.70
C GLU A 439 19.15 21.43 -5.01
N ASP A 440 19.39 20.81 -6.15
CA ASP A 440 19.12 21.35 -7.49
C ASP A 440 17.65 21.13 -7.94
N ALA A 441 16.84 20.44 -7.13
CA ALA A 441 15.42 20.23 -7.39
C ALA A 441 14.65 21.53 -7.66
N LYS A 442 13.77 21.53 -8.67
CA LYS A 442 12.85 22.64 -8.90
C LYS A 442 11.56 22.49 -8.09
N ALA A 443 11.21 21.25 -7.77
CA ALA A 443 10.01 20.91 -7.02
C ALA A 443 10.21 19.62 -6.23
N VAL A 444 9.37 19.41 -5.22
CA VAL A 444 9.29 18.16 -4.48
C VAL A 444 7.82 17.78 -4.33
N GLN A 445 7.44 16.59 -4.79
CA GLN A 445 6.11 16.03 -4.54
C GLN A 445 6.12 15.36 -3.17
N ILE A 446 5.37 15.92 -2.22
CA ILE A 446 5.35 15.49 -0.82
C ILE A 446 4.01 14.87 -0.50
N GLY A 447 4.01 13.66 0.07
CA GLY A 447 2.81 12.91 0.41
C GLY A 447 2.31 11.99 -0.71
N GLY A 448 3.14 11.71 -1.70
CA GLY A 448 2.81 10.85 -2.84
C GLY A 448 1.89 11.54 -3.85
N ALA A 449 1.15 10.77 -4.64
CA ALA A 449 0.16 11.28 -5.59
C ALA A 449 -0.95 12.08 -4.91
N SER A 450 -1.37 11.68 -3.71
CA SER A 450 -2.39 12.40 -2.90
C SER A 450 -1.89 13.69 -2.25
N GLY A 451 -0.58 13.94 -2.34
CA GLY A 451 0.08 15.06 -1.72
C GLY A 451 0.10 16.33 -2.57
N CYS A 452 0.95 17.27 -2.17
CA CYS A 452 1.16 18.51 -2.90
C CYS A 452 2.57 18.59 -3.51
N CYS A 453 2.67 19.35 -4.60
CA CYS A 453 3.93 19.69 -5.21
C CYS A 453 4.44 21.02 -4.63
N VAL A 454 5.56 20.97 -3.90
CA VAL A 454 6.16 22.14 -3.27
C VAL A 454 7.24 22.71 -4.19
N PRO A 455 7.15 23.98 -4.61
CA PRO A 455 8.15 24.61 -5.46
C PRO A 455 9.39 25.03 -4.65
N ARG A 456 10.52 25.19 -5.32
CA ARG A 456 11.81 25.61 -4.72
C ARG A 456 11.71 26.81 -3.77
N LYS A 457 10.90 27.81 -4.11
CA LYS A 457 10.70 29.03 -3.28
C LYS A 457 10.14 28.74 -1.88
N ASP A 458 9.51 27.58 -1.70
CA ASP A 458 8.82 27.17 -0.48
C ASP A 458 9.57 26.04 0.27
N PHE A 459 10.83 25.75 -0.08
CA PHE A 459 11.59 24.66 0.56
C PHE A 459 11.92 24.89 2.04
N GLU A 460 11.77 26.12 2.54
CA GLU A 460 11.90 26.45 3.97
C GLU A 460 10.67 26.04 4.80
N ARG A 461 9.59 25.60 4.15
CA ARG A 461 8.42 25.03 4.83
C ARG A 461 8.76 23.69 5.48
N ARG A 462 8.01 23.36 6.53
CA ARG A 462 8.27 22.22 7.41
C ARG A 462 7.38 21.03 7.09
N LEU A 463 7.99 19.85 7.13
CA LEU A 463 7.28 18.57 7.06
C LEU A 463 6.64 18.27 8.41
N ALA A 464 5.36 18.63 8.57
CA ALA A 464 4.56 18.50 9.79
C ALA A 464 3.06 18.60 9.48
N PHE A 465 2.20 18.01 10.32
CA PHE A 465 0.74 18.03 10.08
C PHE A 465 0.14 19.44 10.07
N GLU A 466 0.75 20.39 10.77
CA GLU A 466 0.34 21.79 10.84
C GLU A 466 0.91 22.69 9.73
N ASP A 467 1.80 22.18 8.87
CA ASP A 467 2.34 22.90 7.71
C ASP A 467 2.21 22.04 6.43
N ILE A 468 3.21 21.24 6.08
CA ILE A 468 3.10 20.27 4.96
C ILE A 468 2.82 18.86 5.52
N PRO A 469 1.55 18.41 5.55
CA PRO A 469 1.22 17.08 6.03
C PRO A 469 1.75 16.01 5.07
N THR A 470 2.23 14.89 5.61
CA THR A 470 2.77 13.81 4.79
C THR A 470 2.66 12.44 5.45
N GLY A 471 2.35 11.43 4.63
CA GLY A 471 2.49 10.02 4.97
C GLY A 471 3.95 9.54 4.97
N GLY A 472 4.89 10.34 4.48
CA GLY A 472 6.32 10.06 4.43
C GLY A 472 6.90 10.01 3.02
N SER A 473 6.09 9.94 1.96
CA SER A 473 6.63 9.97 0.59
C SER A 473 7.18 11.36 0.23
N VAL A 474 8.37 11.36 -0.36
CA VAL A 474 9.09 12.54 -0.88
C VAL A 474 9.68 12.16 -2.23
N MET A 475 9.20 12.77 -3.30
CA MET A 475 9.73 12.56 -4.65
C MET A 475 10.36 13.85 -5.15
N VAL A 476 11.68 13.80 -5.36
CA VAL A 476 12.50 14.91 -5.79
C VAL A 476 12.38 15.08 -7.31
N ILE A 477 12.08 16.30 -7.77
CA ILE A 477 11.89 16.63 -9.18
C ILE A 477 13.00 17.58 -9.63
N GLY A 478 13.87 17.09 -10.49
CA GLY A 478 15.04 17.80 -10.98
C GLY A 478 14.69 19.00 -11.87
N PRO A 479 15.66 19.90 -12.10
CA PRO A 479 15.42 21.16 -12.81
C PRO A 479 15.01 21.00 -14.28
N GLY A 480 15.35 19.88 -14.92
CA GLY A 480 15.05 19.61 -16.33
C GLY A 480 13.76 18.83 -16.60
N ARG A 481 12.96 18.50 -15.58
CA ARG A 481 11.71 17.72 -15.74
C ARG A 481 10.56 18.62 -16.19
N ASP A 482 9.53 18.08 -16.82
CA ASP A 482 8.28 18.82 -17.15
C ASP A 482 7.23 18.55 -16.06
N MET A 483 6.67 19.60 -15.47
CA MET A 483 5.63 19.44 -14.43
C MET A 483 4.31 18.91 -14.97
N LEU A 484 4.01 19.07 -16.27
CA LEU A 484 2.86 18.45 -16.91
C LEU A 484 3.02 16.94 -17.07
N ASP A 485 4.24 16.41 -17.12
CA ASP A 485 4.49 14.96 -17.09
C ASP A 485 4.14 14.38 -15.72
N LEU A 486 4.56 15.06 -14.64
CA LEU A 486 4.16 14.69 -13.28
C LEU A 486 2.63 14.77 -13.12
N ALA A 487 2.01 15.87 -13.58
CA ALA A 487 0.56 16.02 -13.52
C ALA A 487 -0.17 14.91 -14.29
N HIS A 488 0.31 14.55 -15.49
CA HIS A 488 -0.23 13.44 -16.26
C HIS A 488 -0.13 12.12 -15.51
N ASN A 489 1.06 11.79 -14.97
CA ASN A 489 1.30 10.54 -14.25
C ASN A 489 0.38 10.41 -13.02
N VAL A 490 0.28 11.48 -12.22
CA VAL A 490 -0.59 11.51 -11.03
C VAL A 490 -2.07 11.39 -11.41
N MET A 491 -2.52 12.08 -12.45
CA MET A 491 -3.92 12.01 -12.85
C MET A 491 -4.28 10.68 -13.50
N ASP A 492 -3.39 10.06 -14.28
CA ASP A 492 -3.59 8.72 -14.84
C ASP A 492 -3.72 7.69 -13.72
N PHE A 493 -2.87 7.77 -12.69
CA PHE A 493 -2.95 6.95 -11.50
C PHE A 493 -4.32 7.07 -10.80
N PHE A 494 -4.82 8.27 -10.54
CA PHE A 494 -6.12 8.44 -9.87
C PHE A 494 -7.33 8.07 -10.74
N VAL A 495 -7.20 8.13 -12.06
CA VAL A 495 -8.21 7.64 -12.98
C VAL A 495 -8.30 6.12 -12.90
N ASP A 496 -7.16 5.43 -12.83
CA ASP A 496 -7.06 3.99 -12.74
C ASP A 496 -7.52 3.45 -11.38
N GLU A 497 -7.13 4.12 -10.29
CA GLU A 497 -7.35 3.65 -8.91
C GLU A 497 -8.65 4.17 -8.27
N SER A 498 -9.44 4.95 -9.02
CA SER A 498 -10.75 5.37 -8.54
C SER A 498 -11.68 4.17 -8.41
N CYS A 499 -12.19 3.90 -7.20
CA CYS A 499 -13.20 2.85 -6.98
C CYS A 499 -14.52 3.03 -7.77
N GLY A 500 -14.75 4.22 -8.35
CA GLY A 500 -15.88 4.49 -9.24
C GLY A 500 -17.22 4.82 -8.57
N ASN A 501 -17.26 4.85 -7.23
CA ASN A 501 -18.50 4.99 -6.46
C ASN A 501 -19.11 6.41 -6.50
N CYS A 502 -18.30 7.46 -6.31
CA CYS A 502 -18.78 8.84 -6.29
C CYS A 502 -18.46 9.62 -7.57
N ALA A 503 -19.43 10.39 -8.08
CA ALA A 503 -19.29 11.15 -9.32
C ALA A 503 -18.15 12.19 -9.31
N PRO A 504 -17.91 12.97 -8.23
CA PRO A 504 -16.81 13.94 -8.20
C PRO A 504 -15.45 13.30 -8.47
N CYS A 505 -15.14 12.17 -7.82
CA CYS A 505 -13.89 11.46 -8.04
C CYS A 505 -13.85 10.78 -9.42
N ARG A 506 -14.88 9.98 -9.76
CA ARG A 506 -14.91 9.18 -10.99
C ARG A 506 -14.83 10.03 -12.27
N LEU A 507 -15.55 11.15 -12.30
CA LEU A 507 -15.61 12.02 -13.48
C LEU A 507 -14.59 13.15 -13.41
N GLY A 508 -14.33 13.68 -12.20
CA GLY A 508 -13.38 14.76 -11.98
C GLY A 508 -11.96 14.35 -12.34
N ASN A 509 -11.49 13.18 -11.88
CA ASN A 509 -10.15 12.69 -12.22
C ASN A 509 -9.95 12.58 -13.74
N ARG A 510 -10.94 12.03 -14.46
CA ARG A 510 -10.88 11.95 -15.92
C ARG A 510 -10.83 13.34 -16.56
N LYS A 511 -11.65 14.27 -16.08
CA LYS A 511 -11.67 15.65 -16.59
C LYS A 511 -10.32 16.37 -16.39
N LEU A 512 -9.68 16.18 -15.24
CA LEU A 512 -8.36 16.75 -14.95
C LEU A 512 -7.25 16.08 -15.79
N LEU A 513 -7.32 14.76 -16.00
CA LEU A 513 -6.39 14.07 -16.91
C LEU A 513 -6.50 14.59 -18.35
N ASP A 514 -7.73 14.70 -18.87
CA ASP A 514 -7.97 15.27 -20.21
C ASP A 514 -7.46 16.71 -20.30
N ALA A 515 -7.58 17.47 -19.20
CA ALA A 515 -7.09 18.84 -19.11
C ALA A 515 -5.56 18.92 -19.26
N VAL A 516 -4.79 17.98 -18.70
CA VAL A 516 -3.33 17.95 -18.90
C VAL A 516 -2.98 17.89 -20.40
N GLY A 517 -3.73 17.11 -21.18
CA GLY A 517 -3.57 17.04 -22.64
C GLY A 517 -3.92 18.34 -23.37
N VAL A 518 -4.85 19.15 -22.84
CA VAL A 518 -5.18 20.48 -23.37
C VAL A 518 -4.09 21.50 -22.99
N LEU A 519 -3.62 21.46 -21.74
CA LEU A 519 -2.56 22.33 -21.23
C LEU A 519 -1.26 22.15 -22.01
N ARG A 520 -0.87 20.90 -22.30
CA ARG A 520 0.30 20.59 -23.15
C ARG A 520 0.24 21.21 -24.55
N LYS A 521 -0.96 21.48 -25.08
CA LYS A 521 -1.13 22.12 -26.40
C LYS A 521 -1.04 23.65 -26.35
N GLY A 522 -1.05 24.25 -25.16
CA GLY A 522 -1.05 25.71 -24.97
C GLY A 522 -2.33 26.42 -25.47
N LYS A 523 -3.41 25.70 -25.80
CA LYS A 523 -4.62 26.28 -26.40
C LYS A 523 -5.80 26.25 -25.43
N PHE A 524 -5.81 27.17 -24.47
CA PHE A 524 -6.87 27.29 -23.47
C PHE A 524 -7.09 28.75 -23.04
N SER A 525 -8.26 29.04 -22.47
CA SER A 525 -8.61 30.35 -21.91
C SER A 525 -8.41 30.38 -20.40
N ASP A 526 -8.31 31.59 -19.83
CA ASP A 526 -8.34 31.76 -18.37
C ASP A 526 -9.64 31.23 -17.74
N ASP A 527 -10.77 31.33 -18.47
CA ASP A 527 -12.05 30.73 -18.05
C ASP A 527 -11.94 29.22 -17.90
N TYR A 528 -11.24 28.54 -18.81
CA TYR A 528 -11.00 27.10 -18.72
C TYR A 528 -10.19 26.75 -17.47
N LEU A 529 -9.13 27.51 -17.16
CA LEU A 529 -8.39 27.33 -15.91
C LEU A 529 -9.28 27.52 -14.69
N ALA A 530 -10.15 28.53 -14.69
CA ALA A 530 -11.10 28.77 -13.60
C ALA A 530 -12.11 27.61 -13.45
N GLU A 531 -12.56 27.01 -14.55
CA GLU A 531 -13.40 25.80 -14.52
C GLU A 531 -12.68 24.61 -13.89
N LEU A 532 -11.41 24.37 -14.24
CA LEU A 532 -10.62 23.28 -13.65
C LEU A 532 -10.48 23.44 -12.13
N ARG A 533 -10.30 24.67 -11.64
CA ARG A 533 -10.28 24.94 -10.19
C ARG A 533 -11.60 24.59 -9.53
N LYS A 534 -12.72 25.00 -10.13
CA LYS A 534 -14.07 24.65 -9.61
C LYS A 534 -14.29 23.14 -9.55
N VAL A 535 -13.79 22.40 -10.55
CA VAL A 535 -13.83 20.92 -10.54
C VAL A 535 -13.02 20.38 -9.38
N ALA A 536 -11.79 20.83 -9.19
CA ALA A 536 -10.92 20.40 -8.09
C ALA A 536 -11.51 20.71 -6.70
N GLU A 537 -12.03 21.93 -6.50
CA GLU A 537 -12.72 22.36 -5.27
C GLU A 537 -13.95 21.49 -4.99
N THR A 538 -14.72 21.16 -6.05
CA THR A 538 -15.88 20.26 -5.93
C THR A 538 -15.44 18.87 -5.48
N MET A 539 -14.36 18.33 -6.05
CA MET A 539 -13.80 17.04 -5.63
C MET A 539 -13.37 17.06 -4.16
N GLN A 540 -12.60 18.07 -3.76
CA GLN A 540 -12.14 18.26 -2.38
C GLN A 540 -13.28 18.38 -1.37
N GLY A 541 -14.36 19.08 -1.72
CA GLY A 541 -15.49 19.31 -0.83
C GLY A 541 -16.54 18.19 -0.80
N THR A 542 -16.69 17.41 -1.88
CA THR A 542 -17.86 16.54 -2.07
C THR A 542 -17.54 15.07 -2.37
N ALA A 543 -16.27 14.71 -2.57
CA ALA A 543 -15.90 13.31 -2.71
C ALA A 543 -16.17 12.53 -1.41
N LYS A 544 -16.60 11.28 -1.56
CA LYS A 544 -17.06 10.42 -0.46
C LYS A 544 -15.95 10.00 0.51
N CYS A 545 -14.72 9.88 0.05
CA CYS A 545 -13.57 9.45 0.84
C CYS A 545 -12.39 10.41 0.68
N GLY A 546 -11.42 10.33 1.61
CA GLY A 546 -10.24 11.19 1.62
C GLY A 546 -9.39 11.09 0.35
N LEU A 547 -9.34 9.92 -0.29
CA LEU A 547 -8.60 9.75 -1.55
C LEU A 547 -9.18 10.59 -2.69
N GLY A 548 -10.50 10.59 -2.86
CA GLY A 548 -11.16 11.42 -3.87
C GLY A 548 -11.12 12.92 -3.54
N GLN A 549 -10.99 13.27 -2.25
CA GLN A 549 -10.77 14.65 -1.83
C GLN A 549 -9.33 15.09 -2.16
N ALA A 550 -8.35 14.21 -1.96
CA ALA A 550 -6.94 14.49 -2.19
C ALA A 550 -6.50 14.40 -3.67
N SER A 551 -7.25 13.72 -4.53
CA SER A 551 -6.79 13.40 -5.89
C SER A 551 -6.54 14.59 -6.83
N SER A 552 -7.07 15.77 -6.50
CA SER A 552 -6.82 17.01 -7.26
C SER A 552 -5.67 17.87 -6.70
N VAL A 553 -5.14 17.54 -5.53
CA VAL A 553 -4.21 18.42 -4.78
C VAL A 553 -2.90 18.63 -5.55
N ALA A 554 -2.27 17.56 -6.01
CA ALA A 554 -1.03 17.64 -6.78
C ALA A 554 -1.23 18.47 -8.08
N PHE A 555 -2.29 18.17 -8.84
CA PHE A 555 -2.63 18.90 -10.05
C PHE A 555 -2.81 20.40 -9.79
N MET A 556 -3.55 20.77 -8.74
CA MET A 556 -3.78 22.16 -8.37
C MET A 556 -2.50 22.87 -7.95
N SER A 557 -1.65 22.22 -7.17
CA SER A 557 -0.35 22.79 -6.78
C SER A 557 0.57 23.02 -7.99
N ILE A 558 0.53 22.12 -8.98
CA ILE A 558 1.28 22.28 -10.23
C ILE A 558 0.74 23.48 -11.02
N LEU A 559 -0.58 23.57 -11.21
CA LEU A 559 -1.23 24.72 -11.86
C LEU A 559 -0.95 26.05 -11.17
N GLU A 560 -0.81 26.06 -9.85
CA GLU A 560 -0.60 27.29 -9.09
C GLU A 560 0.84 27.77 -9.17
N HIS A 561 1.80 26.86 -9.00
CA HIS A 561 3.20 27.21 -8.78
C HIS A 561 4.06 27.18 -10.04
N PHE A 562 3.63 26.49 -11.10
CA PHE A 562 4.41 26.30 -12.32
C PHE A 562 3.69 26.84 -13.56
N ARG A 563 2.94 27.95 -13.41
CA ARG A 563 2.20 28.58 -14.52
C ARG A 563 3.08 28.90 -15.72
N ASP A 564 4.32 29.31 -15.48
CA ASP A 564 5.25 29.69 -16.54
C ASP A 564 5.60 28.52 -17.48
N GLU A 565 5.52 27.27 -16.99
CA GLU A 565 5.70 26.04 -17.80
C GLU A 565 4.40 25.63 -18.52
N ILE A 566 3.26 26.18 -18.11
CA ILE A 566 1.92 25.76 -18.56
C ILE A 566 1.33 26.76 -19.55
N GLN A 567 1.71 28.03 -19.45
CA GLN A 567 1.21 29.08 -20.34
C GLN A 567 1.76 28.90 -21.77
N PRO A 568 0.93 29.16 -22.80
CA PRO A 568 1.41 29.15 -24.17
C PRO A 568 2.56 30.15 -24.37
N HIS A 569 3.65 29.66 -24.95
CA HIS A 569 4.73 30.48 -25.48
C HIS A 569 4.39 31.00 -26.88
#